data_AF-A0A6G2DDH2-F1
#
_entry.id   AF-A0A6G2DDH2-F1
#
_cell.length_a   1.000
_cell.length_b   1.000
_cell.length_c   1.000
_cell.angle_alpha   90.00
_cell.angle_beta   90.00
_cell.angle_gamma   90.00
#
_symmetry.space_group_name_H-M   'P 1'
#
loop_
_entity.id
_entity.type
_entity.pdbx_description
1 polymer ?
#
loop_
_entity_poly.entity_id
_entity_poly.type
_entity_poly.pdbx_seq_one_letter_code
_entity_poly.pdbx_strand_id
1 'polypeptide(L)'
;LEEIPELIEEFFMSSVKYDDDKLAAYHTAYFNSGAVLYIPDNVEITEPIEGIFYQDSDSNVPFNKHIMIIAGKNSKISYLERLESRGEGSDKATANITVEVIARSGAQVKFAAIDRLGENVTAYISRRGKLGNDASIDWAIGVMNEGNVVADFDSDLIG
;
A
#
# COMPACT_ATOMS: atom_id res chain seq x y z
N LEU A 1 12.93 -3.38 7.73
CA LEU A 1 13.71 -3.03 6.52
C LEU A 1 15.11 -3.65 6.57
N GLU A 2 15.71 -3.80 7.76
CA GLU A 2 17.06 -4.39 7.92
C GLU A 2 17.15 -5.90 7.65
N GLU A 3 16.03 -6.63 7.72
CA GLU A 3 15.99 -8.10 7.54
C GLU A 3 16.08 -8.55 6.08
N ILE A 4 15.68 -7.71 5.12
CA ILE A 4 15.65 -8.03 3.68
C ILE A 4 16.20 -6.86 2.84
N PRO A 5 17.40 -6.34 3.17
CA PRO A 5 17.89 -5.06 2.65
C PRO A 5 18.03 -5.06 1.13
N GLU A 6 18.40 -6.18 0.52
CA GLU A 6 18.54 -6.32 -0.94
C GLU A 6 17.20 -6.08 -1.66
N LEU A 7 16.10 -6.64 -1.13
CA LEU A 7 14.76 -6.42 -1.70
C LEU A 7 14.29 -4.98 -1.49
N ILE A 8 14.62 -4.38 -0.35
CA ILE A 8 14.28 -2.97 -0.11
C ILE A 8 15.04 -2.07 -1.07
N GLU A 9 16.35 -2.28 -1.25
CA GLU A 9 17.17 -1.49 -2.16
C GLU A 9 16.70 -1.61 -3.61
N GLU A 10 16.26 -2.81 -4.03
CA GLU A 10 15.76 -3.04 -5.40
C GLU A 10 14.38 -2.41 -5.65
N PHE A 11 13.45 -2.50 -4.70
CA PHE A 11 12.03 -2.24 -4.96
C PHE A 11 11.43 -1.02 -4.26
N PHE A 12 12.05 -0.51 -3.21
CA PHE A 12 11.50 0.62 -2.46
C PHE A 12 11.44 1.88 -3.33
N MET A 13 10.28 2.54 -3.39
CA MET A 13 10.05 3.75 -4.20
C MET A 13 10.30 3.51 -5.70
N SER A 14 10.10 2.27 -6.17
CA SER A 14 10.34 1.88 -7.56
C SER A 14 9.10 2.03 -8.45
N SER A 15 7.93 2.11 -7.83
CA SER A 15 6.61 2.34 -8.45
C SER A 15 6.06 3.73 -8.09
N VAL A 16 6.49 4.31 -6.97
CA VAL A 16 6.21 5.70 -6.59
C VAL A 16 7.52 6.40 -6.33
N LYS A 17 7.96 7.23 -7.28
CA LYS A 17 9.22 7.95 -7.12
C LYS A 17 8.99 9.17 -6.25
N TYR A 18 10.04 9.52 -5.51
CA TYR A 18 10.01 10.69 -4.62
C TYR A 18 9.75 12.01 -5.35
N ASP A 19 9.94 12.07 -6.67
CA ASP A 19 9.78 13.26 -7.50
C ASP A 19 8.55 13.21 -8.42
N ASP A 20 7.68 12.20 -8.30
CA ASP A 20 6.45 12.09 -9.10
C ASP A 20 5.51 13.28 -8.83
N ASP A 21 5.32 13.64 -7.56
CA ASP A 21 4.56 14.80 -7.13
C ASP A 21 4.94 15.27 -5.71
N LYS A 22 4.30 16.35 -5.24
CA LYS A 22 4.57 16.93 -3.92
C LYS A 22 4.20 16.02 -2.75
N LEU A 23 3.17 15.18 -2.90
CA LEU A 23 2.71 14.24 -1.88
C LEU A 23 3.60 13.00 -1.83
N ALA A 24 4.12 12.53 -2.98
CA ALA A 24 5.15 11.50 -3.04
C ALA A 24 6.45 11.98 -2.36
N ALA A 25 6.91 13.20 -2.68
CA ALA A 25 8.08 13.80 -2.02
C ALA A 25 7.92 13.90 -0.50
N TYR A 26 6.75 14.38 -0.05
CA TYR A 26 6.41 14.41 1.37
C TYR A 26 6.42 13.01 1.99
N HIS A 27 5.83 12.03 1.31
CA HIS A 27 5.75 10.65 1.81
C HIS A 27 7.14 10.05 1.99
N THR A 28 8.02 10.16 0.99
CA THR A 28 9.40 9.66 1.07
C THR A 28 10.16 10.27 2.25
N ALA A 29 9.94 11.56 2.55
CA ALA A 29 10.60 12.23 3.65
C ALA A 29 10.00 11.94 5.04
N TYR A 30 8.69 11.65 5.13
CA TYR A 30 7.96 11.67 6.40
C TYR A 30 7.12 10.41 6.69
N PHE A 31 7.23 9.33 5.92
CA PHE A 31 6.61 8.06 6.32
C PHE A 31 7.17 7.63 7.68
N ASN A 32 6.29 7.17 8.58
CA ASN A 32 6.67 6.84 9.96
C ASN A 32 6.40 5.39 10.32
N SER A 33 5.86 4.61 9.38
CA SER A 33 5.66 3.18 9.53
C SER A 33 5.54 2.54 8.16
N GLY A 34 6.07 1.33 8.03
CA GLY A 34 5.92 0.56 6.81
C GLY A 34 5.77 -0.93 7.05
N ALA A 35 5.24 -1.61 6.04
CA ALA A 35 5.05 -3.05 6.02
C ALA A 35 5.53 -3.60 4.67
N VAL A 36 6.20 -4.75 4.70
CA VAL A 36 6.71 -5.40 3.48
C VAL A 36 6.25 -6.85 3.47
N LEU A 37 5.59 -7.25 2.38
CA LEU A 37 5.19 -8.62 2.09
C LEU A 37 5.95 -9.10 0.87
N TYR A 38 6.82 -10.08 1.05
CA TYR A 38 7.53 -10.73 -0.05
C TYR A 38 7.03 -12.16 -0.24
N ILE A 39 6.66 -12.49 -1.48
CA ILE A 39 6.24 -13.82 -1.89
C ILE A 39 7.33 -14.40 -2.80
N PRO A 40 7.94 -15.55 -2.46
CA PRO A 40 8.95 -16.15 -3.31
C PRO A 40 8.42 -16.62 -4.68
N ASP A 41 9.33 -16.82 -5.62
CA ASP A 41 9.01 -17.35 -6.95
C ASP A 41 8.31 -18.72 -6.86
N ASN A 42 7.29 -18.92 -7.70
CA ASN A 42 6.47 -20.14 -7.85
C ASN A 42 5.68 -20.55 -6.60
N VAL A 43 5.49 -19.63 -5.64
CA VAL A 43 4.65 -19.87 -4.46
C VAL A 43 3.21 -19.46 -4.74
N GLU A 44 2.27 -20.37 -4.50
CA GLU A 44 0.84 -20.09 -4.45
C GLU A 44 0.35 -20.13 -3.00
N ILE A 45 -0.35 -19.09 -2.58
CA ILE A 45 -1.00 -19.00 -1.27
C ILE A 45 -2.51 -18.97 -1.50
N THR A 46 -3.20 -19.97 -0.97
CA THR A 46 -4.65 -20.16 -1.16
C THR A 46 -5.49 -19.27 -0.24
N GLU A 47 -5.00 -19.03 0.97
CA GLU A 47 -5.63 -18.16 1.96
C GLU A 47 -5.24 -16.69 1.72
N PRO A 48 -6.17 -15.74 1.89
CA PRO A 48 -5.84 -14.33 1.77
C PRO A 48 -4.93 -13.89 2.93
N ILE A 49 -3.91 -13.11 2.59
CA ILE A 49 -3.07 -12.42 3.57
C ILE A 49 -3.73 -11.09 3.91
N GLU A 50 -3.98 -10.85 5.20
CA GLU A 50 -4.60 -9.61 5.66
C GLU A 50 -3.57 -8.65 6.27
N GLY A 51 -3.56 -7.40 5.79
CA GLY A 51 -2.87 -6.28 6.42
C GLY A 51 -3.88 -5.31 7.03
N ILE A 52 -3.85 -5.15 8.35
CA ILE A 52 -4.76 -4.25 9.07
C ILE A 52 -3.93 -3.14 9.72
N PHE A 53 -4.29 -1.89 9.39
CA PHE A 53 -3.58 -0.71 9.87
C PHE A 53 -4.55 0.26 10.56
N TYR A 54 -4.22 0.61 11.79
CA TYR A 54 -5.06 1.46 12.63
C TYR A 54 -4.50 2.88 12.73
N GLN A 55 -5.31 3.87 12.33
CA GLN A 55 -5.09 5.26 12.64
C GLN A 55 -5.70 5.57 14.01
N ASP A 56 -4.95 6.27 14.87
CA ASP A 56 -5.38 6.60 16.23
C ASP A 56 -6.13 7.93 16.27
N SER A 57 -7.44 7.89 16.50
CA SER A 57 -8.32 9.07 16.55
C SER A 57 -8.10 9.95 17.79
N ASP A 58 -7.43 9.43 18.82
CA ASP A 58 -7.03 10.15 20.02
C ASP A 58 -5.67 10.86 19.85
N SER A 59 -5.12 10.86 18.62
CA SER A 59 -3.80 11.38 18.32
C SER A 59 -3.77 12.20 17.02
N ASN A 60 -3.07 13.32 17.06
CA ASN A 60 -2.80 14.15 15.88
C ASN A 60 -1.57 13.73 15.07
N VAL A 61 -0.94 12.60 15.41
CA VAL A 61 0.24 12.10 14.68
C VAL A 61 -0.15 11.73 13.25
N PRO A 62 0.56 12.24 12.21
CA PRO A 62 0.29 11.89 10.82
C PRO A 62 0.35 10.37 10.59
N PHE A 63 -0.66 9.82 9.93
CA PHE A 63 -0.72 8.40 9.59
C PHE A 63 -0.05 8.15 8.23
N ASN A 64 1.28 8.28 8.21
CA ASN A 64 2.06 8.15 6.98
C ASN A 64 2.60 6.73 6.82
N LYS A 65 1.94 5.91 5.99
CA LYS A 65 2.19 4.47 5.86
C LYS A 65 2.75 4.09 4.50
N HIS A 66 3.84 3.33 4.50
CA HIS A 66 4.41 2.77 3.26
C HIS A 66 4.27 1.24 3.26
N ILE A 67 3.49 0.71 2.33
CA ILE A 67 3.20 -0.73 2.24
C ILE A 67 3.78 -1.21 0.92
N MET A 68 4.57 -2.28 0.96
CA MET A 68 5.19 -2.84 -0.24
C MET A 68 4.90 -4.33 -0.34
N ILE A 69 4.35 -4.74 -1.48
CA ILE A 69 4.02 -6.13 -1.79
C ILE A 69 4.83 -6.54 -3.00
N ILE A 70 5.72 -7.51 -2.83
CA ILE A 70 6.58 -8.04 -3.90
C ILE A 70 6.14 -9.47 -4.17
N ALA A 71 5.49 -9.70 -5.30
CA ALA A 71 5.07 -11.00 -5.76
C ALA A 71 6.12 -11.58 -6.73
N GLY A 72 6.81 -12.64 -6.30
CA GLY A 72 7.81 -13.37 -7.07
C GLY A 72 7.27 -13.94 -8.38
N LYS A 73 8.15 -14.37 -9.27
CA LYS A 73 7.78 -14.89 -10.60
C LYS A 73 6.83 -16.08 -10.46
N ASN A 74 5.79 -16.13 -11.28
CA ASN A 74 4.76 -17.18 -11.25
C ASN A 74 4.12 -17.40 -9.85
N SER A 75 4.21 -16.43 -8.94
CA SER A 75 3.54 -16.53 -7.64
C SER A 75 2.06 -16.18 -7.78
N LYS A 76 1.24 -16.67 -6.85
CA LYS A 76 -0.20 -16.40 -6.86
C LYS A 76 -0.72 -16.17 -5.45
N ILE A 77 -1.25 -14.98 -5.21
CA ILE A 77 -1.68 -14.56 -3.88
C ILE A 77 -2.94 -13.71 -3.91
N SER A 78 -3.66 -13.72 -2.79
CA SER A 78 -4.71 -12.74 -2.49
C SER A 78 -4.29 -11.93 -1.26
N TYR A 79 -4.38 -10.61 -1.36
CA TYR A 79 -4.09 -9.67 -0.28
C TYR A 79 -5.31 -8.82 0.03
N LEU A 80 -5.63 -8.66 1.30
CA LEU A 80 -6.69 -7.79 1.78
C LEU A 80 -6.11 -6.73 2.72
N GLU A 81 -6.25 -5.47 2.33
CA GLU A 81 -5.88 -4.32 3.13
C GLU A 81 -7.10 -3.75 3.87
N ARG A 82 -6.89 -3.36 5.13
CA ARG A 82 -7.87 -2.63 5.93
C ARG A 82 -7.21 -1.42 6.58
N LEU A 83 -7.70 -0.23 6.24
CA LEU A 83 -7.32 1.02 6.88
C LEU A 83 -8.48 1.49 7.74
N GLU A 84 -8.29 1.58 9.06
CA GLU A 84 -9.38 1.88 9.98
C GLU A 84 -8.94 2.90 11.03
N SER A 85 -9.79 3.89 11.33
CA SER A 85 -9.61 4.73 12.51
C SER A 85 -10.08 3.99 13.77
N ARG A 86 -9.36 4.15 14.89
CA ARG A 86 -9.69 3.58 16.21
C ARG A 86 -9.58 4.62 17.31
N GLY A 87 -10.41 4.46 18.34
CA GLY A 87 -10.49 5.37 19.48
C GLY A 87 -11.83 6.11 19.51
N GLU A 88 -11.97 6.99 20.50
CA GLU A 88 -13.17 7.83 20.69
C GLU A 88 -12.85 9.33 20.52
N GLY A 89 -11.60 9.63 20.15
CA GLY A 89 -11.08 10.97 19.97
C GLY A 89 -11.61 11.68 18.74
N SER A 90 -11.32 12.98 18.69
CA SER A 90 -11.69 13.86 17.56
C SER A 90 -10.50 14.69 17.08
N ASP A 91 -9.28 14.21 17.36
CA ASP A 91 -8.08 14.89 16.94
C ASP A 91 -7.98 14.87 15.42
N LYS A 92 -7.55 16.00 14.85
CA LYS A 92 -7.34 16.13 13.42
C LYS A 92 -6.00 15.52 13.05
N ALA A 93 -6.00 14.61 12.10
CA ALA A 93 -4.80 13.97 11.59
C ALA A 93 -4.79 13.98 10.05
N THR A 94 -3.58 13.99 9.49
CA THR A 94 -3.38 13.72 8.06
C THR A 94 -2.97 12.27 7.86
N ALA A 95 -3.36 11.66 6.75
CA ALA A 95 -2.88 10.35 6.33
C ALA A 95 -2.25 10.45 4.95
N ASN A 96 -1.01 9.99 4.78
CA ASN A 96 -0.39 9.80 3.48
C ASN A 96 0.02 8.33 3.36
N ILE A 97 -0.70 7.59 2.53
CA ILE A 97 -0.58 6.14 2.45
C ILE A 97 -0.12 5.81 1.04
N THR A 98 1.03 5.16 0.93
CA THR A 98 1.56 4.68 -0.34
C THR A 98 1.64 3.16 -0.29
N VAL A 99 1.04 2.51 -1.29
CA VAL A 99 1.11 1.07 -1.49
C VAL A 99 1.78 0.78 -2.83
N GLU A 100 2.87 0.03 -2.80
CA GLU A 100 3.55 -0.47 -3.99
C GLU A 100 3.28 -1.96 -4.15
N VAL A 101 2.78 -2.38 -5.32
CA VAL A 101 2.58 -3.78 -5.66
C VAL A 101 3.45 -4.12 -6.86
N ILE A 102 4.57 -4.80 -6.61
CA ILE A 102 5.49 -5.29 -7.64
C ILE A 102 5.12 -6.73 -7.99
N ALA A 103 4.47 -6.92 -9.14
CA ALA A 103 4.15 -8.24 -9.69
C ALA A 103 5.20 -8.63 -10.73
N ARG A 104 6.09 -9.58 -10.36
CA ARG A 104 7.09 -10.09 -11.30
C ARG A 104 6.45 -10.97 -12.37
N SER A 105 7.22 -11.36 -13.38
CA SER A 105 6.69 -12.08 -14.55
C SER A 105 5.84 -13.31 -14.18
N GLY A 106 4.65 -13.42 -14.78
CA GLY A 106 3.68 -14.48 -14.52
C GLY A 106 3.00 -14.44 -13.14
N ALA A 107 3.30 -13.45 -12.29
CA ALA A 107 2.70 -13.34 -10.97
C ALA A 107 1.24 -12.90 -11.06
N GLN A 108 0.39 -13.47 -10.21
CA GLN A 108 -1.04 -13.17 -10.13
C GLN A 108 -1.38 -12.64 -8.74
N VAL A 109 -1.69 -11.36 -8.64
CA VAL A 109 -2.03 -10.71 -7.38
C VAL A 109 -3.50 -10.28 -7.41
N LYS A 110 -4.28 -10.74 -6.44
CA LYS A 110 -5.60 -10.17 -6.16
C LYS A 110 -5.47 -9.24 -4.98
N PHE A 111 -5.66 -7.95 -5.21
CA PHE A 111 -5.56 -6.92 -4.17
C PHE A 111 -6.96 -6.39 -3.85
N ALA A 112 -7.39 -6.59 -2.61
CA ALA A 112 -8.61 -6.00 -2.09
C ALA A 112 -8.28 -4.96 -1.01
N ALA A 113 -9.04 -3.87 -0.95
CA ALA A 113 -8.91 -2.87 0.12
C ALA A 113 -10.26 -2.41 0.65
N ILE A 114 -10.30 -2.16 1.96
CA ILE A 114 -11.42 -1.52 2.66
C ILE A 114 -10.85 -0.35 3.46
N ASP A 115 -11.16 0.87 3.01
CA ASP A 115 -10.69 2.10 3.63
C ASP A 115 -11.82 2.74 4.43
N ARG A 116 -11.63 2.87 5.74
CA ARG A 116 -12.61 3.39 6.72
C ARG A 116 -11.93 4.31 7.75
N LEU A 117 -11.26 5.34 7.25
CA LEU A 117 -10.72 6.43 8.05
C LEU A 117 -11.86 7.37 8.49
N GLY A 118 -11.77 7.85 9.73
CA GLY A 118 -12.80 8.66 10.38
C GLY A 118 -12.89 10.10 9.85
N GLU A 119 -13.96 10.79 10.24
CA GLU A 119 -14.32 12.15 9.76
C GLU A 119 -13.19 13.18 9.91
N ASN A 120 -12.39 13.09 10.98
CA ASN A 120 -11.32 14.05 11.28
C ASN A 120 -9.99 13.77 10.55
N VAL A 121 -9.97 12.77 9.66
CA VAL A 121 -8.78 12.40 8.89
C VAL A 121 -8.86 13.00 7.48
N THR A 122 -7.83 13.75 7.08
CA THR A 122 -7.62 14.13 5.68
C THR A 122 -6.58 13.21 5.06
N ALA A 123 -6.98 12.41 4.07
CA ALA A 123 -6.14 11.34 3.52
C ALA A 123 -5.77 11.55 2.06
N TYR A 124 -4.51 11.24 1.75
CA TYR A 124 -4.05 10.90 0.41
C TYR A 124 -3.65 9.42 0.39
N ILE A 125 -4.24 8.66 -0.53
CA ILE A 125 -3.98 7.23 -0.68
C ILE A 125 -3.50 6.99 -2.10
N SER A 126 -2.24 6.61 -2.27
CA SER A 126 -1.66 6.21 -3.55
C SER A 126 -1.43 4.70 -3.56
N ARG A 127 -2.00 3.99 -4.55
CA ARG A 127 -1.71 2.58 -4.78
C ARG A 127 -1.20 2.38 -6.19
N ARG A 128 -0.02 1.77 -6.31
CA ARG A 128 0.75 1.75 -7.55
C ARG A 128 1.22 0.33 -7.84
N GLY A 129 0.71 -0.23 -8.94
CA GLY A 129 1.09 -1.55 -9.43
C GLY A 129 2.18 -1.47 -10.48
N LYS A 130 3.16 -2.36 -10.43
CA LYS A 130 4.18 -2.54 -11.48
C LYS A 130 4.19 -3.98 -11.94
N LEU A 131 3.80 -4.20 -13.20
CA LEU A 131 3.49 -5.52 -13.73
C LEU A 131 4.50 -5.95 -14.80
N GLY A 132 5.27 -7.01 -14.51
CA GLY A 132 6.13 -7.65 -15.50
C GLY A 132 5.35 -8.49 -16.52
N ASN A 133 6.07 -9.10 -17.48
CA ASN A 133 5.47 -9.90 -18.55
C ASN A 133 4.51 -10.97 -18.01
N ASP A 134 3.33 -11.06 -18.62
CA ASP A 134 2.27 -12.01 -18.25
C ASP A 134 1.81 -11.94 -16.77
N ALA A 135 2.16 -10.87 -16.05
CA ALA A 135 1.69 -10.65 -14.68
C ALA A 135 0.31 -9.98 -14.68
N SER A 136 -0.46 -10.20 -13.61
CA SER A 136 -1.78 -9.58 -13.42
C SER A 136 -1.94 -9.07 -11.99
N ILE A 137 -2.51 -7.87 -11.86
CA ILE A 137 -2.97 -7.32 -10.58
C ILE A 137 -4.47 -7.00 -10.72
N ASP A 138 -5.30 -7.70 -9.97
CA ASP A 138 -6.74 -7.48 -9.89
C ASP A 138 -7.04 -6.59 -8.68
N TRP A 139 -7.41 -5.33 -8.93
CA TRP A 139 -7.75 -4.36 -7.88
C TRP A 139 -9.25 -4.39 -7.54
N ALA A 140 -9.58 -4.54 -6.26
CA ALA A 140 -10.93 -4.44 -5.72
C ALA A 140 -10.94 -3.49 -4.51
N ILE A 141 -11.22 -2.21 -4.74
CA ILE A 141 -11.03 -1.16 -3.73
C ILE A 141 -12.38 -0.59 -3.27
N GLY A 142 -12.64 -0.68 -1.96
CA GLY A 142 -13.75 -0.01 -1.30
C GLY A 142 -13.27 1.21 -0.52
N VAL A 143 -13.44 2.41 -1.09
CA VAL A 143 -13.14 3.68 -0.43
C VAL A 143 -14.39 4.14 0.35
N MET A 144 -14.40 3.90 1.66
CA MET A 144 -15.55 4.15 2.56
C MET A 144 -15.17 5.07 3.73
N ASN A 145 -14.27 6.03 3.47
CA ASN A 145 -13.81 6.99 4.47
C ASN A 145 -14.89 8.05 4.75
N GLU A 146 -14.94 8.55 5.98
CA GLU A 146 -15.86 9.61 6.39
C GLU A 146 -15.26 11.01 6.16
N GLY A 147 -13.93 11.15 6.28
CA GLY A 147 -13.21 12.39 6.08
C GLY A 147 -12.89 12.71 4.61
N ASN A 148 -12.12 13.79 4.40
CA ASN A 148 -11.71 14.18 3.05
C ASN A 148 -10.63 13.23 2.51
N VAL A 149 -10.88 12.64 1.34
CA VAL A 149 -9.93 11.69 0.72
C VAL A 149 -9.67 12.04 -0.73
N VAL A 150 -8.39 12.05 -1.08
CA VAL A 150 -7.92 11.93 -2.46
C VAL A 150 -7.29 10.55 -2.59
N ALA A 151 -7.80 9.76 -3.53
CA ALA A 151 -7.30 8.43 -3.80
C ALA A 151 -6.84 8.34 -5.25
N ASP A 152 -5.63 7.82 -5.44
CA ASP A 152 -4.98 7.69 -6.75
C ASP A 152 -4.47 6.26 -6.92
N PHE A 153 -4.94 5.59 -7.98
CA PHE A 153 -4.67 4.18 -8.24
C PHE A 153 -4.19 4.02 -9.68
N ASP A 154 -2.91 3.67 -9.86
CA ASP A 154 -2.35 3.42 -11.20
C ASP A 154 -1.67 2.06 -11.29
N SER A 155 -1.51 1.57 -12.52
CA SER A 155 -0.79 0.34 -12.82
C SER A 155 0.06 0.52 -14.07
N ASP A 156 1.36 0.32 -13.92
CA ASP A 156 2.34 0.35 -15.00
C ASP A 156 2.51 -1.05 -15.59
N LEU A 157 2.05 -1.22 -16.83
CA LEU A 157 2.23 -2.42 -17.63
C LEU A 157 3.57 -2.34 -18.37
N ILE A 158 4.60 -3.02 -17.87
CA ILE A 158 5.98 -2.91 -18.38
C ILE A 158 6.43 -4.12 -19.22
N GLY A 159 5.54 -5.09 -19.48
CA GLY A 159 5.87 -6.36 -20.13
C GLY A 159 4.73 -7.01 -20.89
#